data_AF-A0AB35U883-F1
#
_entry.id   AF-A0AB35U883-F1
#
_cell.length_a   1.000
_cell.length_b   1.000
_cell.length_c   1.000
_cell.angle_alpha   90.00
_cell.angle_beta   90.00
_cell.angle_gamma   90.00
#
_symmetry.space_group_name_H-M   'P 1'
#
loop_
_entity.id
_entity.type
_entity.pdbx_description
1 polymer ?
#
loop_
_entity_poly.entity_id
_entity_poly.type
_entity_poly.pdbx_seq_one_letter_code
_entity_poly.pdbx_strand_id
1 'polypeptide(L)'
;MAPRTQFFGIVAPGGWEQFFVDGEEVLGVAGLPVADHPFDFLRMGPAMDEHRIMRVESAVFAEATPTGADDRALPGAHVSYFVEAGFGTRRTLLGHLSTAVLTAAESDGFVDMRVIEGWHEAALPPLRHRPLQHRQYHHPCPRLGSGGKGGLIDRLLAARGAGSAVRFTASPMLVGDRSPSI
;
A
#
# COMPACT_ATOMS: atom_id res chain seq x y z
N MET A 1 -26.76 -1.77 -12.71
CA MET A 1 -25.49 -2.38 -12.27
C MET A 1 -24.67 -1.29 -11.61
N ALA A 2 -24.44 -1.36 -10.30
CA ALA A 2 -23.60 -0.38 -9.63
C ALA A 2 -22.13 -0.54 -10.07
N PRO A 3 -21.36 0.54 -10.22
CA PRO A 3 -19.95 0.44 -10.54
C PRO A 3 -19.22 -0.35 -9.46
N ARG A 4 -18.41 -1.33 -9.88
CA ARG A 4 -17.52 -2.06 -8.96
C ARG A 4 -16.31 -1.19 -8.68
N THR A 5 -16.26 -0.62 -7.49
CA THR A 5 -15.07 0.10 -7.02
C THR A 5 -14.13 -0.87 -6.32
N GLN A 6 -12.86 -0.85 -6.71
CA GLN A 6 -11.79 -1.58 -6.03
C GLN A 6 -10.62 -0.63 -5.79
N PHE A 7 -10.12 -0.62 -4.57
CA PHE A 7 -8.91 0.10 -4.17
C PHE A 7 -7.95 -0.88 -3.50
N PHE A 8 -6.67 -0.50 -3.46
CA PHE A 8 -5.67 -1.16 -2.64
C PHE A 8 -4.99 -0.07 -1.80
N GLY A 9 -4.83 -0.33 -0.51
CA GLY A 9 -4.11 0.52 0.41
C GLY A 9 -2.77 -0.10 0.76
N ILE A 10 -1.72 0.71 0.78
CA ILE A 10 -0.42 0.32 1.34
C ILE A 10 -0.25 1.11 2.62
N VAL A 11 0.00 0.41 3.73
CA VAL A 11 0.28 1.03 5.03
C VAL A 11 1.68 0.62 5.46
N ALA A 12 2.47 1.61 5.87
CA ALA A 12 3.82 1.44 6.38
C ALA A 12 3.98 2.23 7.69
N PRO A 13 4.60 1.65 8.74
CA PRO A 13 5.09 0.27 8.82
C PRO A 13 3.94 -0.76 8.79
N GLY A 14 4.27 -2.04 8.54
CA GLY A 14 3.30 -3.13 8.57
C GLY A 14 2.74 -3.41 9.97
N GLY A 15 1.73 -4.28 10.05
CA GLY A 15 1.00 -4.61 11.28
C GLY A 15 -0.38 -3.95 11.36
N TRP A 16 -0.64 -2.94 10.51
CA TRP A 16 -1.94 -2.27 10.47
C TRP A 16 -3.06 -3.18 9.96
N GLU A 17 -2.74 -4.22 9.19
CA GLU A 17 -3.71 -5.23 8.74
C GLU A 17 -4.40 -5.97 9.88
N GLN A 18 -3.79 -6.00 11.08
CA GLN A 18 -4.36 -6.63 12.26
C GLN A 18 -5.66 -5.93 12.71
N PHE A 19 -5.80 -4.64 12.43
CA PHE A 19 -7.06 -3.91 12.65
C PHE A 19 -8.25 -4.57 11.95
N PHE A 20 -8.09 -4.99 10.69
CA PHE A 20 -9.18 -5.67 9.97
C PHE A 20 -9.46 -7.06 10.53
N VAL A 21 -8.42 -7.77 10.98
CA VAL A 21 -8.59 -9.09 11.61
C VAL A 21 -9.41 -8.96 12.90
N ASP A 22 -9.13 -7.93 13.70
CA ASP A 22 -9.77 -7.73 15.00
C ASP A 22 -11.16 -7.09 14.85
N GLY A 23 -11.33 -6.18 13.89
CA GLY A 23 -12.55 -5.40 13.66
C GLY A 23 -13.59 -6.04 12.73
N GLU A 24 -13.22 -7.02 11.90
CA GLU A 24 -14.10 -7.58 10.87
C GLU A 24 -14.33 -9.10 10.98
N GLU A 25 -15.45 -9.57 10.42
CA GLU A 25 -15.72 -11.00 10.23
C GLU A 25 -14.93 -11.56 9.03
N VAL A 26 -14.43 -12.79 9.15
CA VAL A 26 -13.78 -13.48 8.04
C VAL A 26 -14.82 -13.94 7.04
N LEU A 27 -14.89 -13.27 5.89
CA LEU A 27 -15.72 -13.69 4.78
C LEU A 27 -15.07 -14.84 4.01
N GLY A 28 -15.73 -16.00 3.94
CA GLY A 28 -15.27 -17.18 3.20
C GLY A 28 -15.41 -17.07 1.67
N VAL A 29 -15.63 -15.88 1.14
CA VAL A 29 -15.91 -15.63 -0.28
C VAL A 29 -14.96 -14.57 -0.84
N ALA A 30 -14.57 -14.73 -2.11
CA ALA A 30 -13.82 -13.72 -2.84
C ALA A 30 -14.80 -12.70 -3.45
N GLY A 31 -15.04 -11.59 -2.77
CA GLY A 31 -15.90 -10.53 -3.31
C GLY A 31 -16.50 -9.63 -2.25
N LEU A 32 -17.36 -8.70 -2.69
CA LEU A 32 -18.22 -7.95 -1.79
C LEU A 32 -19.22 -8.91 -1.14
N PRO A 33 -19.58 -8.68 0.13
CA PRO A 33 -20.69 -9.40 0.73
C PRO A 33 -21.99 -9.17 -0.07
N VAL A 34 -22.97 -10.05 0.11
CA VAL A 34 -24.32 -9.84 -0.42
C VAL A 34 -24.89 -8.51 0.10
N ALA A 35 -25.77 -7.88 -0.68
CA ALA A 35 -26.20 -6.49 -0.48
C ALA A 35 -26.75 -6.18 0.94
N ASP A 36 -27.18 -7.19 1.68
CA ASP A 36 -27.81 -7.06 3.00
C ASP A 36 -27.05 -7.82 4.12
N HIS A 37 -25.75 -8.09 3.94
CA HIS A 37 -24.95 -8.69 5.00
C HIS A 37 -24.83 -7.73 6.21
N PRO A 38 -25.23 -8.16 7.43
CA PRO A 38 -25.21 -7.29 8.60
C PRO A 38 -23.77 -6.95 9.02
N PHE A 39 -23.53 -5.70 9.40
CA PHE A 39 -22.25 -5.26 9.95
C PHE A 39 -22.23 -5.41 11.48
N ASP A 40 -21.28 -6.17 12.01
CA ASP A 40 -21.06 -6.29 13.46
C ASP A 40 -20.16 -5.17 13.98
N PHE A 41 -20.76 -4.07 14.44
CA PHE A 41 -20.04 -2.95 15.02
C PHE A 41 -19.49 -3.20 16.43
N LEU A 42 -19.85 -4.32 17.09
CA LEU A 42 -19.40 -4.60 18.45
C LEU A 42 -17.89 -4.84 18.51
N ARG A 43 -17.31 -5.37 17.44
CA ARG A 43 -15.86 -5.62 17.30
C ARG A 43 -15.09 -4.38 16.87
N MET A 44 -15.74 -3.49 16.13
CA MET A 44 -15.12 -2.29 15.57
C MET A 44 -14.63 -1.34 16.67
N GLY A 45 -15.43 -1.10 17.71
CA GLY A 45 -15.07 -0.18 18.80
C GLY A 45 -13.76 -0.56 19.53
N PRO A 46 -13.64 -1.78 20.06
CA PRO A 46 -12.40 -2.26 20.69
C PRO A 46 -11.20 -2.24 19.73
N ALA A 47 -11.37 -2.65 18.48
CA ALA A 47 -10.30 -2.64 17.49
C ALA A 47 -9.83 -1.21 17.17
N MET A 48 -10.75 -0.24 17.09
CA MET A 48 -10.38 1.17 16.91
C MET A 48 -9.53 1.70 18.07
N ASP A 49 -9.87 1.36 19.32
CA ASP A 49 -9.08 1.76 20.50
C ASP A 49 -7.68 1.13 20.49
N GLU A 50 -7.60 -0.18 20.26
CA GLU A 50 -6.35 -0.94 20.23
C GLU A 50 -5.38 -0.44 19.14
N HIS A 51 -5.89 -0.22 17.93
CA HIS A 51 -5.11 0.21 16.77
C HIS A 51 -5.02 1.73 16.63
N ARG A 52 -5.46 2.48 17.66
CA ARG A 52 -5.42 3.95 17.74
C ARG A 52 -6.10 4.65 16.56
N ILE A 53 -7.18 4.07 16.06
CA ILE A 53 -8.02 4.67 15.03
C ILE A 53 -8.98 5.63 15.72
N MET A 54 -8.67 6.91 15.59
CA MET A 54 -9.48 7.97 16.15
C MET A 54 -10.53 8.41 15.15
N ARG A 55 -11.79 8.48 15.59
CA ARG A 55 -12.82 9.19 14.86
C ARG A 55 -12.52 10.68 14.88
N VAL A 56 -12.45 11.30 13.71
CA VAL A 56 -12.39 12.76 13.61
C VAL A 56 -13.80 13.30 13.80
N GLU A 57 -14.06 13.89 14.97
CA GLU A 57 -15.32 14.59 15.22
C GLU A 57 -15.40 15.83 14.31
N SER A 58 -16.56 16.03 13.67
CA SER A 58 -16.80 17.14 12.75
C SER A 58 -15.79 17.22 11.60
N ALA A 59 -15.48 16.08 10.98
CA ALA A 59 -14.60 16.02 9.83
C ALA A 59 -15.02 17.01 8.73
N VAL A 60 -14.12 17.94 8.40
CA VAL A 60 -14.27 18.84 7.26
C VAL A 60 -13.57 18.18 6.08
N PHE A 61 -14.35 17.79 5.09
CA PHE A 61 -13.83 17.25 3.84
C PHE A 61 -13.50 18.39 2.89
N ALA A 62 -12.41 18.24 2.15
CA ALA A 62 -12.14 19.15 1.03
C ALA A 62 -13.26 19.01 -0.01
N GLU A 63 -13.68 20.13 -0.59
CA GLU A 63 -14.54 20.11 -1.77
C GLU A 63 -13.83 19.36 -2.90
N ALA A 64 -14.59 18.54 -3.63
CA ALA A 64 -14.03 17.81 -4.76
C ALA A 64 -13.58 18.80 -5.84
N THR A 65 -12.27 18.87 -6.07
CA THR A 65 -11.70 19.66 -7.16
C THR A 65 -11.51 18.78 -8.40
N PRO A 66 -11.74 19.30 -9.61
CA PRO A 66 -11.30 18.62 -10.83
C PRO A 66 -9.79 18.37 -10.78
N THR A 67 -9.33 17.29 -11.43
CA THR A 67 -7.90 17.03 -11.55
C THR A 67 -7.21 18.19 -12.28
N GLY A 68 -6.11 18.65 -11.70
CA GLY A 68 -5.38 19.84 -12.12
C GLY A 68 -3.96 19.55 -12.60
N ALA A 69 -3.25 20.61 -13.00
CA ALA A 69 -1.83 20.52 -13.34
C ALA A 69 -0.99 20.07 -12.13
N ASP A 70 -1.42 20.38 -10.92
CA ASP A 70 -0.73 20.05 -9.68
C ASP A 70 -0.77 18.53 -9.38
N ASP A 71 -1.80 17.82 -9.84
CA ASP A 71 -1.94 16.36 -9.66
C ASP A 71 -1.04 15.55 -10.63
N ARG A 72 -0.19 16.22 -11.40
CA ARG A 72 0.69 15.58 -12.40
C ARG A 72 2.13 15.41 -11.94
N ALA A 73 2.47 15.98 -10.79
CA ALA A 73 3.80 15.93 -10.22
C ALA A 73 3.75 15.44 -8.76
N LEU A 74 4.85 14.82 -8.34
CA LEU A 74 5.02 14.51 -6.92
C LEU A 74 5.39 15.80 -6.17
N PRO A 75 4.89 16.01 -4.94
CA PRO A 75 5.15 17.23 -4.19
C PRO A 75 6.60 17.35 -3.72
N GLY A 76 7.39 16.26 -3.68
CA GLY A 76 8.76 16.28 -3.19
C GLY A 76 8.87 16.47 -1.67
N ALA A 77 7.76 16.30 -0.94
CA ALA A 77 7.66 16.49 0.50
C ALA A 77 6.63 15.54 1.12
N HIS A 78 6.77 15.27 2.41
CA HIS A 78 5.86 14.42 3.19
C HIS A 78 4.56 15.19 3.50
N VAL A 79 3.63 15.18 2.55
CA VAL A 79 2.30 15.80 2.63
C VAL A 79 1.27 14.86 1.99
N SER A 80 -0.03 15.10 2.23
CA SER A 80 -1.09 14.40 1.50
C SER A 80 -1.25 14.98 0.09
N TYR A 81 -1.39 14.11 -0.92
CA TYR A 81 -1.52 14.51 -2.33
C TYR A 81 -2.31 13.46 -3.12
N PHE A 82 -2.74 13.84 -4.32
CA PHE A 82 -3.23 12.94 -5.35
C PHE A 82 -2.28 12.97 -6.55
N VAL A 83 -2.21 11.86 -7.28
CA VAL A 83 -1.52 11.80 -8.56
C VAL A 83 -2.45 11.20 -9.59
N GLU A 84 -2.66 11.95 -10.67
CA GLU A 84 -3.44 11.50 -11.81
C GLU A 84 -2.81 10.24 -12.42
N ALA A 85 -3.64 9.29 -12.84
CA ALA A 85 -3.15 8.03 -13.39
C ALA A 85 -2.20 8.25 -14.58
N GLY A 86 -1.07 7.55 -14.53
CA GLY A 86 0.01 7.72 -15.48
C GLY A 86 0.98 8.85 -15.10
N PHE A 87 0.62 9.85 -14.33
CA PHE A 87 1.56 10.92 -13.97
C PHE A 87 2.51 10.53 -12.83
N GLY A 88 3.48 11.41 -12.54
CA GLY A 88 4.61 11.15 -11.64
C GLY A 88 5.96 11.14 -12.36
N THR A 89 7.02 10.79 -11.64
CA THR A 89 8.37 10.75 -12.22
C THR A 89 8.55 9.50 -13.07
N ARG A 90 8.62 9.67 -14.39
CA ARG A 90 8.74 8.57 -15.36
C ARG A 90 10.18 8.35 -15.81
N ARG A 91 10.61 7.10 -15.88
CA ARG A 91 11.92 6.69 -16.40
C ARG A 91 11.78 5.40 -17.21
N THR A 92 12.51 5.30 -18.32
CA THR A 92 12.65 4.04 -19.05
C THR A 92 13.80 3.24 -18.46
N LEU A 93 13.56 1.95 -18.15
CA LEU A 93 14.55 1.03 -17.62
C LEU A 93 14.41 -0.30 -18.36
N LEU A 94 15.40 -0.66 -19.18
CA LEU A 94 15.48 -1.98 -19.84
C LEU A 94 14.17 -2.37 -20.55
N GLY A 95 13.64 -1.47 -21.38
CA GLY A 95 12.38 -1.68 -22.11
C GLY A 95 11.11 -1.57 -21.27
N HIS A 96 11.22 -1.24 -19.97
CA HIS A 96 10.07 -0.94 -19.11
C HIS A 96 9.92 0.56 -18.91
N LEU A 97 8.68 1.01 -18.77
CA LEU A 97 8.35 2.32 -18.24
C LEU A 97 8.11 2.19 -16.73
N SER A 98 8.91 2.89 -15.94
CA SER A 98 8.75 2.97 -14.49
C SER A 98 8.23 4.36 -14.12
N THR A 99 7.05 4.41 -13.51
CA THR A 99 6.41 5.63 -13.03
C THR A 99 6.42 5.63 -11.51
N ALA A 100 7.20 6.52 -10.91
CA ALA A 100 7.20 6.69 -9.46
C ALA A 100 5.96 7.49 -9.03
N VAL A 101 5.20 6.91 -8.10
CA VAL A 101 3.96 7.48 -7.54
C VAL A 101 4.08 7.80 -6.04
N LEU A 102 5.13 7.31 -5.38
CA LEU A 102 5.56 7.65 -4.02
C LEU A 102 7.06 7.41 -3.94
N THR A 103 7.86 8.37 -3.49
CA THR A 103 9.30 8.20 -3.26
C THR A 103 9.66 8.40 -1.79
N ALA A 104 10.94 8.27 -1.46
CA ALA A 104 11.45 8.56 -0.13
C ALA A 104 11.14 9.99 0.35
N ALA A 105 11.03 10.96 -0.55
CA ALA A 105 10.71 12.35 -0.18
C ALA A 105 9.28 12.49 0.34
N GLU A 106 8.34 11.80 -0.30
CA GLU A 106 6.92 11.81 0.09
C GLU A 106 6.63 10.85 1.25
N SER A 107 7.44 9.81 1.46
CA SER A 107 7.21 8.79 2.48
C SER A 107 8.13 8.91 3.71
N ASP A 108 8.92 9.97 3.83
CA ASP A 108 9.96 10.11 4.87
C ASP A 108 10.90 8.89 4.92
N GLY A 109 11.22 8.33 3.75
CA GLY A 109 12.10 7.18 3.58
C GLY A 109 11.50 5.81 3.93
N PHE A 110 10.21 5.71 4.28
CA PHE A 110 9.59 4.44 4.66
C PHE A 110 9.33 3.50 3.47
N VAL A 111 8.87 4.05 2.34
CA VAL A 111 8.44 3.25 1.19
C VAL A 111 8.65 3.99 -0.14
N ASP A 112 9.02 3.25 -1.19
CA ASP A 112 9.01 3.72 -2.58
C ASP A 112 7.99 2.86 -3.34
N MET A 113 7.09 3.51 -4.07
CA MET A 113 6.04 2.86 -4.87
C MET A 113 6.14 3.29 -6.32
N ARG A 114 6.12 2.29 -7.20
CA ARG A 114 6.21 2.47 -8.65
C ARG A 114 5.18 1.63 -9.37
N VAL A 115 4.64 2.18 -10.44
CA VAL A 115 3.96 1.43 -11.49
C VAL A 115 5.00 1.07 -12.54
N ILE A 116 5.10 -0.22 -12.88
CA ILE A 116 6.03 -0.70 -13.91
C ILE A 116 5.21 -1.30 -15.04
N GLU A 117 5.36 -0.71 -16.23
CA GLU A 117 4.72 -1.14 -17.47
C GLU A 117 5.80 -1.66 -18.41
N GLY A 118 5.58 -2.79 -19.06
CA GLY A 118 6.55 -3.41 -19.97
C GLY A 118 5.86 -3.94 -21.21
N TRP A 119 6.60 -3.96 -22.32
CA TRP A 119 6.17 -4.70 -23.51
C TRP A 119 6.21 -6.21 -23.26
N HIS A 120 5.52 -7.00 -24.08
CA HIS A 120 5.44 -8.47 -23.94
C HIS A 120 6.82 -9.14 -23.83
N GLU A 121 7.82 -8.61 -24.54
CA GLU A 121 9.19 -9.14 -24.59
C GLU A 121 10.16 -8.39 -23.65
N ALA A 122 9.68 -7.45 -22.83
CA ALA A 122 10.54 -6.73 -21.91
C ALA A 122 10.95 -7.66 -20.76
N ALA A 123 12.27 -7.82 -20.55
CA ALA A 123 12.83 -8.67 -19.51
C ALA A 123 13.70 -7.85 -18.55
N LEU A 124 13.43 -7.94 -17.25
CA LEU A 124 14.33 -7.43 -16.22
C LEU A 124 15.36 -8.51 -15.87
N PRO A 125 16.66 -8.18 -15.78
CA PRO A 125 17.64 -9.10 -15.23
C PRO A 125 17.28 -9.42 -13.78
N PRO A 126 17.67 -10.60 -13.27
CA PRO A 126 17.46 -10.93 -11.87
C PRO A 126 18.22 -9.92 -10.98
N LEU A 127 17.47 -9.14 -10.23
CA LEU A 127 18.02 -8.22 -9.23
C LEU A 127 18.06 -8.90 -7.87
N ARG A 128 19.16 -8.72 -7.15
CA ARG A 128 19.27 -9.10 -5.74
C ARG A 128 19.50 -7.86 -4.91
N HIS A 129 18.55 -7.58 -4.03
CA HIS A 129 18.77 -6.59 -3.00
C HIS A 129 19.71 -7.16 -1.94
N ARG A 130 20.61 -6.32 -1.41
CA ARG A 130 21.37 -6.68 -0.22
C ARG A 130 20.37 -6.98 0.90
N PRO A 131 20.52 -8.07 1.67
CA PRO A 131 19.66 -8.32 2.82
C PRO A 131 19.64 -7.09 3.71
N LEU A 132 18.45 -6.63 4.07
CA LEU A 132 18.31 -5.54 5.01
C LEU A 132 18.91 -6.00 6.33
N GLN A 133 19.91 -5.26 6.84
CA GLN A 133 20.26 -5.36 8.25
C GLN A 133 19.02 -4.88 9.00
N HIS A 134 18.36 -5.79 9.70
CA HIS A 134 17.21 -5.50 10.53
C HIS A 134 17.68 -4.54 11.63
N ARG A 135 17.66 -3.22 11.36
CA ARG A 135 17.63 -2.25 12.44
C ARG A 135 16.33 -2.55 13.16
N GLN A 136 16.44 -3.19 14.32
CA GLN A 136 15.34 -3.28 15.25
C GLN A 136 14.96 -1.83 15.59
N TYR A 137 13.99 -1.29 14.86
CA TYR A 137 13.26 -0.12 15.32
C TYR A 137 12.54 -0.59 16.58
N HIS A 138 13.18 -0.38 17.73
CA HIS A 138 12.55 -0.52 19.03
C HIS A 138 11.55 0.62 19.20
N HIS A 139 10.47 0.59 18.41
CA HIS A 139 9.23 1.14 18.90
C HIS A 139 8.69 0.11 19.90
N PRO A 140 8.45 0.48 21.16
CA PRO A 140 7.78 -0.40 22.11
C PRO A 140 6.33 -0.58 21.62
N CYS A 141 6.12 -1.55 20.74
CA CYS A 141 4.83 -2.14 20.52
C CYS A 141 4.57 -3.03 21.76
N PRO A 142 3.55 -2.76 22.58
CA PRO A 142 3.22 -3.63 23.71
C PRO A 142 2.97 -5.04 23.18
N ARG A 143 3.71 -6.01 23.71
CA ARG A 143 3.59 -7.41 23.31
C ARG A 143 2.21 -7.94 23.71
N LEU A 144 1.29 -7.95 22.77
CA LEU A 144 0.12 -8.83 22.82
C LEU A 144 0.56 -10.26 22.46
N GLY A 145 0.01 -11.23 23.20
CA GLY A 145 0.49 -12.61 23.27
C GLY A 145 0.61 -13.31 21.92
N SER A 146 1.72 -14.03 21.74
CA SER A 146 2.02 -14.85 20.57
C SER A 146 1.07 -16.05 20.45
N GLY A 147 -0.04 -15.88 19.72
CA GLY A 147 -0.86 -16.98 19.22
C GLY A 147 -0.58 -17.22 17.74
N GLY A 148 0.35 -18.12 17.41
CA GLY A 148 0.74 -18.39 16.03
C GLY A 148 -0.39 -19.02 15.20
N LYS A 149 -0.79 -18.33 14.12
CA LYS A 149 -1.53 -18.92 12.99
C LYS A 149 -0.99 -18.31 11.69
N GLY A 150 -0.63 -19.17 10.74
CA GLY A 150 -0.09 -18.79 9.43
C GLY A 150 -0.95 -17.76 8.72
N GLY A 151 -0.30 -16.73 8.19
CA GLY A 151 -0.93 -15.50 7.71
C GLY A 151 -1.84 -15.70 6.51
N LEU A 152 -2.94 -14.96 6.53
CA LEU A 152 -3.95 -14.80 5.47
C LEU A 152 -3.33 -14.50 4.08
N ILE A 153 -2.17 -13.85 4.06
CA ILE A 153 -1.43 -13.45 2.84
C ILE A 153 -1.00 -14.66 2.01
N ASP A 154 -0.53 -15.74 2.64
CA ASP A 154 -0.10 -16.97 1.92
C ASP A 154 -1.29 -17.65 1.22
N ARG A 155 -2.50 -17.50 1.77
CA ARG A 155 -3.74 -18.06 1.19
C ARG A 155 -4.28 -17.21 0.05
N LEU A 156 -4.13 -15.89 0.12
CA LEU A 156 -4.57 -14.96 -0.93
C LEU A 156 -3.70 -15.04 -2.18
N LEU A 157 -2.40 -15.35 -2.05
CA LEU A 157 -1.50 -15.53 -3.19
C LEU A 157 -1.77 -16.81 -3.99
N ALA A 158 -2.39 -17.83 -3.40
CA ALA A 158 -2.69 -19.10 -4.08
C ALA A 158 -3.92 -19.06 -5.01
N ALA A 159 -4.77 -18.03 -4.93
CA ALA A 159 -6.11 -18.05 -5.53
C ALA A 159 -6.28 -17.27 -6.86
N ARG A 160 -5.23 -16.67 -7.43
CA ARG A 160 -5.38 -15.74 -8.58
C ARG A 160 -4.98 -16.37 -9.92
N GLY A 161 -5.97 -16.60 -10.79
CA GLY A 161 -5.82 -17.03 -12.19
C GLY A 161 -5.37 -15.91 -13.14
N ALA A 162 -4.76 -16.30 -14.25
CA ALA A 162 -4.04 -15.44 -15.20
C ALA A 162 -4.94 -14.46 -15.97
N GLY A 163 -4.77 -13.17 -15.70
CA GLY A 163 -5.22 -12.05 -16.51
C GLY A 163 -4.20 -10.92 -16.37
N SER A 164 -3.99 -10.13 -17.42
CA SER A 164 -2.89 -9.17 -17.61
C SER A 164 -2.40 -8.53 -16.31
N ALA A 165 -1.19 -8.91 -15.87
CA ALA A 165 -0.66 -8.55 -14.57
C ALA A 165 -0.08 -7.13 -14.61
N VAL A 166 -0.79 -6.16 -14.05
CA VAL A 166 -0.13 -4.97 -13.50
C VAL A 166 0.67 -5.44 -12.28
N ARG A 167 1.98 -5.54 -12.44
CA ARG A 167 2.88 -5.94 -11.36
C ARG A 167 3.25 -4.72 -10.54
N PHE A 168 2.66 -4.62 -9.35
CA PHE A 168 3.10 -3.65 -8.36
C PHE A 168 4.35 -4.19 -7.68
N THR A 169 5.45 -3.46 -7.80
CA THR A 169 6.67 -3.74 -7.02
C THR A 169 6.79 -2.65 -5.98
N ALA A 170 6.52 -2.99 -4.72
CA ALA A 170 6.92 -2.18 -3.58
C ALA A 170 8.28 -2.71 -3.10
N SER A 171 9.29 -1.83 -3.01
CA SER A 171 10.60 -2.19 -2.50
C SER A 171 10.92 -1.32 -1.29
N PRO A 172 11.14 -1.89 -0.09
CA PRO A 172 11.71 -1.11 1.00
C PRO A 172 13.14 -0.71 0.62
N MET A 173 13.43 0.60 0.53
CA MET A 173 14.78 1.12 0.31
C MET A 173 15.39 1.63 1.61
N LEU A 174 16.68 1.38 1.81
CA LEU A 174 17.49 2.04 2.84
C LEU A 174 17.83 3.46 2.38
N VAL A 175 17.47 4.46 3.19
CA VAL A 175 18.09 5.78 3.10
C VAL A 175 19.37 5.72 3.94
N GLY A 176 20.51 5.55 3.27
CA GLY A 176 21.83 5.51 3.89
C GLY A 176 22.94 5.51 2.84
N ASP A 177 23.61 6.67 2.75
CA ASP A 177 24.78 7.04 1.95
C ASP A 177 24.65 7.14 0.42
N ARG A 178 24.71 8.41 -0.03
CA ARG A 178 24.94 8.83 -1.41
C ARG A 178 26.09 8.03 -2.03
N SER A 179 25.80 7.25 -3.06
CA SER A 179 26.80 6.77 -4.03
C SER A 179 26.62 7.52 -5.35
N PRO A 180 27.71 7.71 -6.12
CA PRO A 180 27.81 8.77 -7.11
C PRO A 180 26.95 8.49 -8.33
N SER A 181 26.42 9.57 -8.90
CA SER A 181 25.80 9.60 -10.22
C SER A 181 26.76 9.04 -11.28
N ILE A 182 26.28 8.04 -12.03
CA ILE A 182 26.73 7.76 -13.40
C ILE A 182 25.90 8.65 -14.32
#